data_AF-Q6UWW8-F1
#
_entry.id   AF-Q6UWW8-F1
#
_cell.length_a   1.000
_cell.length_b   1.000
_cell.length_c   1.000
_cell.angle_alpha   90.00
_cell.angle_beta   90.00
_cell.angle_gamma   90.00
#
_symmetry.space_group_name_H-M   'P 1'
#
loop_
_entity.id
_entity.type
_entity.pdbx_description
1 polymer ?
#
loop_
_entity_poly.entity_id
_entity_poly.type
_entity_poly.pdbx_seq_one_letter_code
_entity_poly.pdbx_strand_id
1 'polypeptide(L)'
;MERAVRVESGVLVGVVCLLLACPATATGPEVAQPEVDTTLGRVRGRQVGVKGTDRLVNVFLGIPFAQPPLGPDRFSAPHPAQPWEGVRDASTAPPMCLQDVESMNSSRFVLNGKQQIFSVSEDCLVLNVYSPAEVPAGSGRPVMVWVHGGALITGAATSYDGSALAAYGDVVVVTVQYRLGVLGFFSTGDEHAPGNQGFLDVVAALRWVQENIAPFGGDLNCVTVFGGSAGGSIISGLVLSPVAAGLFHRAITQSGVITTPGIIDSHPWPLAQKIANTLACSSSSPAEMVQCLQQKEGEELVLSKKLKNTIYPLTVDGTVFPKSPKELLKEKPFHSVPFLMGVNNHEFSWLIPRGWGLLDTMEQMSREDMLAISTPVLTSLDVPPEMMPTVIDEYLGSNSDAQAKCQAFQEFMGDVFINVPTVSFSRYLRDSGSPVFFYEFQHRPSSFAKIKPAWVKADHGAEGAFVFGGPFLMDESSRLAFPEATEEEKQLSLTMMAQWTHFARTGDPNSKALPPWPQFNQAEQYLEINPVPRAGQKFREAWMQFWSETLPSKIQQWHQKQKNRKAQEDL
;
A
#
# COMPACT_ATOMS: atom_id res chain seq x y z
N MET A 1 -90.09 8.13 -36.37
CA MET A 1 -91.11 9.16 -36.62
C MET A 1 -90.61 10.45 -36.01
N GLU A 2 -90.36 11.44 -36.86
CA GLU A 2 -90.41 12.91 -36.67
C GLU A 2 -89.67 13.53 -35.45
N ARG A 3 -88.57 14.27 -35.69
CA ARG A 3 -88.53 15.75 -35.97
C ARG A 3 -89.14 16.57 -34.83
N ALA A 4 -88.61 17.69 -34.34
CA ALA A 4 -87.42 18.50 -34.59
C ALA A 4 -87.49 19.68 -33.59
N VAL A 5 -86.34 20.18 -33.13
CA VAL A 5 -85.99 21.62 -32.97
C VAL A 5 -86.85 22.50 -32.02
N ARG A 6 -86.25 23.09 -30.96
CA ARG A 6 -85.61 24.43 -30.99
C ARG A 6 -85.02 24.85 -29.63
N VAL A 7 -83.90 25.56 -29.76
CA VAL A 7 -82.99 26.20 -28.82
C VAL A 7 -83.65 27.34 -28.03
N GLU A 8 -83.27 27.55 -26.76
CA GLU A 8 -82.84 28.87 -26.22
C GLU A 8 -82.12 28.77 -24.86
N SER A 9 -80.85 29.15 -24.91
CA SER A 9 -80.02 29.91 -23.95
C SER A 9 -80.26 29.80 -22.43
N GLY A 10 -79.29 29.20 -21.75
CA GLY A 10 -79.04 29.38 -20.31
C GLY A 10 -77.61 28.95 -19.97
N VAL A 11 -76.66 29.89 -19.98
CA VAL A 11 -75.26 29.63 -19.61
C VAL A 11 -75.20 29.48 -18.09
N LEU A 12 -75.03 28.24 -17.64
CA LEU A 12 -74.82 27.87 -16.25
C LEU A 12 -73.38 28.19 -15.84
N VAL A 13 -73.26 28.86 -14.71
CA VAL A 13 -72.01 29.17 -14.01
C VAL A 13 -71.29 27.87 -13.63
N GLY A 14 -70.26 27.50 -14.39
CA GLY A 14 -69.33 26.44 -14.08
C GLY A 14 -68.02 27.03 -13.56
N VAL A 15 -67.83 27.02 -12.25
CA VAL A 15 -66.55 27.33 -11.60
C VAL A 15 -65.55 26.25 -12.00
N VAL A 16 -64.74 26.53 -13.02
CA VAL A 16 -63.60 25.70 -13.41
C VAL A 16 -62.46 25.99 -12.44
N CYS A 17 -62.29 25.11 -11.45
CA CYS A 17 -61.06 25.03 -10.68
C CYS A 17 -59.93 24.55 -11.60
N LEU A 18 -59.15 25.50 -12.11
CA LEU A 18 -57.84 25.23 -12.71
C LEU A 18 -56.88 24.78 -11.60
N LEU A 19 -56.85 23.47 -11.35
CA LEU A 19 -55.76 22.81 -10.64
C LEU A 19 -54.55 22.75 -11.59
N LEU A 20 -53.70 23.77 -11.53
CA LEU A 20 -52.35 23.73 -12.06
C LEU A 20 -51.54 22.70 -11.25
N ALA A 21 -51.56 21.45 -11.71
CA ALA A 21 -50.66 20.41 -11.23
C ALA A 21 -49.24 20.71 -11.74
N CYS A 22 -48.46 21.46 -10.96
CA CYS A 22 -47.00 21.47 -11.11
C CYS A 22 -46.47 20.08 -10.72
N PRO A 23 -45.70 19.38 -11.57
CA PRO A 23 -44.96 18.23 -11.11
C PRO A 23 -43.85 18.74 -10.19
N ALA A 24 -44.05 18.64 -8.88
CA ALA A 24 -42.96 18.77 -7.92
C ALA A 24 -42.03 17.57 -8.13
N THR A 25 -41.06 17.73 -9.02
CA THR A 25 -39.84 16.91 -9.00
C THR A 25 -39.17 17.18 -7.66
N ALA A 26 -39.32 16.25 -6.72
CA ALA A 26 -38.51 16.24 -5.51
C ALA A 26 -37.04 16.10 -5.95
N THR A 27 -36.33 17.22 -6.02
CA THR A 27 -34.87 17.22 -6.12
C THR A 27 -34.37 16.58 -4.83
N GLY A 28 -33.71 15.42 -4.94
CA GLY A 28 -32.96 14.86 -3.82
C GLY A 28 -31.97 15.91 -3.28
N PRO A 29 -31.46 15.76 -2.05
CA PRO A 29 -30.51 16.71 -1.49
C PRO A 29 -29.35 16.91 -2.48
N GLU A 30 -29.20 18.14 -2.96
CA GLU A 30 -28.15 18.52 -3.89
C GLU A 30 -26.80 18.29 -3.19
N VAL A 31 -26.08 17.25 -3.61
CA VAL A 31 -24.76 16.91 -3.05
C VAL A 31 -23.84 18.08 -3.37
N ALA A 32 -23.35 18.78 -2.34
CA ALA A 32 -22.46 19.91 -2.54
C ALA A 32 -21.22 19.48 -3.34
N GLN A 33 -20.88 20.29 -4.34
CA GLN A 33 -19.78 20.05 -5.27
C GLN A 33 -18.67 21.08 -5.02
N PRO A 34 -17.78 20.84 -4.04
CA PRO A 34 -16.70 21.78 -3.72
C PRO A 34 -15.75 21.93 -4.91
N GLU A 35 -15.34 23.15 -5.20
CA GLU A 35 -14.31 23.46 -6.20
C GLU A 35 -13.03 23.97 -5.53
N VAL A 36 -11.88 23.53 -6.01
CA VAL A 36 -10.56 23.94 -5.49
C VAL A 36 -9.65 24.27 -6.66
N ASP A 37 -8.95 25.40 -6.56
CA ASP A 37 -7.93 25.81 -7.52
C ASP A 37 -6.59 25.13 -7.19
N THR A 38 -5.95 24.55 -8.21
CA THR A 38 -4.60 23.96 -8.16
C THR A 38 -3.67 24.74 -9.11
N THR A 39 -2.36 24.50 -9.05
CA THR A 39 -1.40 25.09 -10.01
C THR A 39 -1.64 24.63 -11.46
N LEU A 40 -2.36 23.51 -11.66
CA LEU A 40 -2.68 22.95 -12.97
C LEU A 40 -4.07 23.36 -13.49
N GLY A 41 -4.95 23.87 -12.63
CA GLY A 41 -6.33 24.21 -12.98
C GLY A 41 -7.32 23.89 -11.87
N ARG A 42 -8.61 24.18 -12.10
CA ARG A 42 -9.67 23.97 -11.10
C ARG A 42 -10.19 22.54 -11.13
N VAL A 43 -10.43 21.96 -9.96
CA VAL A 43 -11.08 20.65 -9.80
C VAL A 43 -12.40 20.76 -9.05
N ARG A 44 -13.38 19.92 -9.38
CA ARG A 44 -14.66 19.81 -8.69
C ARG A 44 -14.83 18.43 -8.08
N GLY A 45 -14.98 18.37 -6.76
CA GLY A 45 -15.21 17.14 -6.02
C GLY A 45 -16.67 16.92 -5.64
N ARG A 46 -16.88 16.14 -4.59
CA ARG A 46 -18.19 15.93 -3.93
C ARG A 46 -18.04 15.92 -2.42
N GLN A 47 -19.09 16.29 -1.69
CA GLN A 47 -19.14 16.10 -0.23
C GLN A 47 -19.75 14.75 0.14
N VAL A 48 -19.17 14.09 1.14
CA VAL A 48 -19.69 12.82 1.71
C VAL A 48 -19.78 12.91 3.23
N GLY A 49 -20.69 12.15 3.83
CA GLY A 49 -20.76 11.97 5.28
C GLY A 49 -19.91 10.79 5.76
N VAL A 50 -19.72 10.70 7.08
CA VAL A 50 -19.03 9.61 7.78
C VAL A 50 -19.92 9.09 8.91
N LYS A 51 -20.03 7.78 9.09
CA LYS A 51 -20.90 7.21 10.13
C LYS A 51 -20.38 7.59 11.53
N GLY A 52 -21.28 7.96 12.44
CA GLY A 52 -20.95 8.26 13.84
C GLY A 52 -20.48 9.69 14.10
N THR A 53 -20.49 10.58 13.11
CA THR A 53 -20.16 12.00 13.25
C THR A 53 -20.98 12.85 12.27
N ASP A 54 -21.26 14.10 12.63
CA ASP A 54 -21.92 15.07 11.73
C ASP A 54 -20.92 15.74 10.76
N ARG A 55 -19.62 15.44 10.88
CA ARG A 55 -18.57 15.98 10.02
C ARG A 55 -18.71 15.49 8.58
N LEU A 56 -18.69 16.43 7.64
CA LEU A 56 -18.62 16.16 6.21
C LEU A 56 -17.18 16.20 5.70
N VAL A 57 -16.93 15.50 4.59
CA VAL A 57 -15.61 15.42 3.93
C VAL A 57 -15.76 15.84 2.46
N ASN A 58 -14.92 16.77 2.01
CA ASN A 58 -14.72 17.05 0.60
C ASN A 58 -13.83 15.96 -0.01
N VAL A 59 -14.31 15.32 -1.07
CA VAL A 59 -13.64 14.22 -1.76
C VAL A 59 -13.37 14.60 -3.20
N PHE A 60 -12.11 14.55 -3.59
CA PHE A 60 -11.63 14.75 -4.95
C PHE A 60 -10.91 13.50 -5.41
N LEU A 61 -11.34 12.91 -6.52
CA LEU A 61 -10.87 11.65 -7.06
C LEU A 61 -10.25 11.88 -8.44
N GLY A 62 -9.12 11.24 -8.73
CA GLY A 62 -8.53 11.24 -10.07
C GLY A 62 -7.87 12.56 -10.50
N ILE A 63 -7.27 13.30 -9.57
CA ILE A 63 -6.50 14.51 -9.89
C ILE A 63 -5.16 14.09 -10.52
N PRO A 64 -4.85 14.48 -11.77
CA PRO A 64 -3.57 14.13 -12.40
C PRO A 64 -2.42 14.89 -11.73
N PHE A 65 -1.38 14.16 -11.32
CA PHE A 65 -0.14 14.76 -10.78
C PHE A 65 1.02 14.68 -11.77
N ALA A 66 0.92 13.85 -12.81
CA ALA A 66 1.90 13.70 -13.88
C ALA A 66 1.20 13.48 -15.23
N GLN A 67 1.96 13.61 -16.32
CA GLN A 67 1.50 13.24 -17.66
C GLN A 67 1.25 11.73 -17.77
N PRO A 68 0.29 11.30 -18.60
CA PRO A 68 0.11 9.89 -18.92
C PRO A 68 1.40 9.29 -19.51
N PRO A 69 1.98 8.23 -18.91
CA PRO A 69 3.25 7.64 -19.33
C PRO A 69 3.05 6.69 -20.53
N LEU A 70 2.65 7.24 -21.66
CA LEU A 70 2.26 6.48 -22.86
C LEU A 70 3.37 6.46 -23.91
N GLY A 71 3.41 5.40 -24.72
CA GLY A 71 4.32 5.29 -25.87
C GLY A 71 5.80 5.47 -25.47
N PRO A 72 6.50 6.51 -25.97
CA PRO A 72 7.91 6.74 -25.63
C PRO A 72 8.16 7.00 -24.14
N ASP A 73 7.15 7.43 -23.37
CA ASP A 73 7.31 7.76 -21.95
C ASP A 73 7.05 6.57 -21.00
N ARG A 74 6.69 5.40 -21.54
CA ARG A 74 6.27 4.23 -20.76
C ARG A 74 7.27 3.81 -19.68
N PHE A 75 8.56 3.80 -20.01
CA PHE A 75 9.66 3.44 -19.11
C PHE A 75 10.50 4.64 -18.66
N SER A 76 9.97 5.85 -18.85
CA SER A 76 10.62 7.10 -18.46
C SER A 76 10.16 7.56 -17.07
N ALA A 77 10.94 8.45 -16.43
CA ALA A 77 10.49 9.16 -15.24
C ALA A 77 9.19 9.96 -15.53
N PRO A 78 8.29 10.15 -14.55
CA PRO A 78 7.06 10.90 -14.76
C PRO A 78 7.35 12.36 -15.13
N HIS A 79 6.69 12.85 -16.18
CA HIS A 79 6.73 14.26 -16.56
C HIS A 79 5.62 15.06 -15.87
N PRO A 80 5.82 16.36 -15.56
CA PRO A 80 4.78 17.20 -14.98
C PRO A 80 3.51 17.23 -15.83
N ALA A 81 2.35 17.10 -15.19
CA ALA A 81 1.06 17.19 -15.86
C ALA A 81 0.88 18.55 -16.56
N GLN A 82 0.16 18.56 -17.68
CA GLN A 82 -0.19 19.81 -18.37
C GLN A 82 -1.35 20.51 -17.65
N PRO A 83 -1.34 21.85 -17.59
CA PRO A 83 -2.48 22.59 -17.06
C PRO A 83 -3.70 22.42 -17.97
N TRP A 84 -4.90 22.58 -17.40
CA TRP A 84 -6.16 22.55 -18.12
C TRP A 84 -6.98 23.81 -17.88
N GLU A 85 -7.79 24.18 -18.87
CA GLU A 85 -8.75 25.27 -18.77
C GLU A 85 -10.09 24.78 -18.19
N GLY A 86 -10.80 25.66 -17.49
CA GLY A 86 -12.10 25.36 -16.90
C GLY A 86 -12.01 24.48 -15.65
N VAL A 87 -13.08 23.71 -15.41
CA VAL A 87 -13.23 22.88 -14.19
C VAL A 87 -13.21 21.41 -14.57
N ARG A 88 -12.21 20.68 -14.07
CA ARG A 88 -12.12 19.22 -14.24
C ARG A 88 -12.98 18.53 -13.19
N ASP A 89 -13.83 17.60 -13.64
CA ASP A 89 -14.59 16.74 -12.73
C ASP A 89 -13.64 15.75 -12.04
N ALA A 90 -13.60 15.83 -10.71
CA ALA A 90 -12.86 14.96 -9.80
C ALA A 90 -13.83 14.30 -8.80
N SER A 91 -15.06 13.99 -9.21
CA SER A 91 -16.07 13.35 -8.35
C SER A 91 -16.22 11.83 -8.59
N THR A 92 -15.53 11.30 -9.60
CA THR A 92 -15.64 9.91 -10.07
C THR A 92 -14.33 9.15 -9.92
N ALA A 93 -14.44 7.84 -9.65
CA ALA A 93 -13.28 6.97 -9.49
C ALA A 93 -12.47 6.89 -10.81
N PRO A 94 -11.17 7.20 -10.80
CA PRO A 94 -10.32 7.04 -11.97
C PRO A 94 -10.00 5.56 -12.24
N PRO A 95 -9.53 5.20 -13.44
CA PRO A 95 -8.93 3.90 -13.69
C PRO A 95 -7.73 3.63 -12.77
N MET A 96 -7.54 2.36 -12.41
CA MET A 96 -6.32 1.89 -11.77
C MET A 96 -5.21 1.77 -12.83
N CYS A 97 -3.95 1.72 -12.39
CA CYS A 97 -2.85 1.40 -13.29
C CYS A 97 -3.02 0.00 -13.88
N LEU A 98 -2.60 -0.16 -15.14
CA LEU A 98 -2.69 -1.42 -15.85
C LEU A 98 -2.01 -2.56 -15.08
N GLN A 99 -2.82 -3.56 -14.75
CA GLN A 99 -2.47 -4.70 -13.89
C GLN A 99 -3.40 -5.88 -14.21
N ASP A 100 -3.06 -7.07 -13.71
CA ASP A 100 -3.95 -8.23 -13.82
C ASP A 100 -5.16 -8.10 -12.87
N VAL A 101 -6.33 -7.85 -13.46
CA VAL A 101 -7.62 -7.73 -12.76
C VAL A 101 -8.01 -9.04 -12.07
N GLU A 102 -7.60 -10.20 -12.60
CA GLU A 102 -7.87 -11.49 -11.97
C GLU A 102 -7.07 -11.63 -10.67
N SER A 103 -5.78 -11.26 -10.69
CA SER A 103 -4.94 -11.20 -9.48
C SER A 103 -5.50 -10.25 -8.41
N MET A 104 -6.17 -9.16 -8.81
CA MET A 104 -6.87 -8.26 -7.89
C MET A 104 -8.04 -8.91 -7.14
N ASN A 105 -8.59 -10.05 -7.60
CA ASN A 105 -9.64 -10.76 -6.87
C ASN A 105 -9.15 -11.30 -5.53
N SER A 106 -7.89 -11.72 -5.40
CA SER A 106 -7.30 -12.12 -4.12
C SER A 106 -7.36 -10.98 -3.11
N SER A 107 -7.28 -9.74 -3.60
CA SER A 107 -7.29 -8.53 -2.79
C SER A 107 -8.67 -8.25 -2.15
N ARG A 108 -9.77 -8.81 -2.70
CA ARG A 108 -11.10 -8.77 -2.05
C ARG A 108 -11.11 -9.45 -0.68
N PHE A 109 -10.23 -10.42 -0.47
CA PHE A 109 -10.17 -11.21 0.75
C PHE A 109 -9.24 -10.64 1.83
N VAL A 110 -8.79 -9.38 1.68
CA VAL A 110 -8.09 -8.69 2.78
C VAL A 110 -8.99 -8.61 4.01
N LEU A 111 -10.27 -8.27 3.82
CA LEU A 111 -11.20 -7.99 4.92
C LEU A 111 -12.53 -8.73 4.85
N ASN A 112 -13.34 -8.51 3.79
CA ASN A 112 -14.74 -8.97 3.78
C ASN A 112 -15.26 -9.52 2.44
N GLY A 113 -14.46 -9.54 1.37
CA GLY A 113 -14.86 -10.01 0.04
C GLY A 113 -15.58 -8.99 -0.86
N LYS A 114 -15.87 -7.76 -0.38
CA LYS A 114 -16.76 -6.80 -1.04
C LYS A 114 -16.08 -5.72 -1.90
N GLN A 115 -14.76 -5.65 -1.89
CA GLN A 115 -14.01 -4.59 -2.59
C GLN A 115 -14.45 -4.41 -4.05
N GLN A 116 -14.76 -3.17 -4.44
CA GLN A 116 -14.96 -2.78 -5.83
C GLN A 116 -13.63 -2.82 -6.59
N ILE A 117 -13.66 -3.43 -7.77
CA ILE A 117 -12.54 -3.44 -8.72
C ILE A 117 -12.89 -2.49 -9.86
N PHE A 118 -12.00 -1.55 -10.15
CA PHE A 118 -12.21 -0.49 -11.14
C PHE A 118 -11.61 -0.88 -12.50
N SER A 119 -11.88 -0.08 -13.54
CA SER A 119 -11.21 -0.23 -14.84
C SER A 119 -9.70 0.00 -14.72
N VAL A 120 -8.94 -0.44 -15.73
CA VAL A 120 -7.48 -0.30 -15.78
C VAL A 120 -7.06 0.54 -16.98
N SER A 121 -5.95 1.28 -16.86
CA SER A 121 -5.37 2.11 -17.92
C SER A 121 -3.87 2.32 -17.66
N GLU A 122 -3.06 2.57 -18.71
CA GLU A 122 -1.70 3.11 -18.54
C GLU A 122 -1.74 4.60 -18.14
N ASP A 123 -2.77 5.33 -18.56
CA ASP A 123 -3.09 6.67 -18.04
C ASP A 123 -3.71 6.54 -16.64
N CYS A 124 -2.85 6.47 -15.63
CA CYS A 124 -3.25 6.20 -14.25
C CYS A 124 -2.51 7.05 -13.20
N LEU A 125 -1.70 8.04 -13.61
CA LEU A 125 -0.89 8.86 -12.70
C LEU A 125 -1.72 9.97 -12.05
N VAL A 126 -2.61 9.52 -11.16
CA VAL A 126 -3.59 10.35 -10.46
C VAL A 126 -3.54 10.12 -8.94
N LEU A 127 -4.02 11.10 -8.19
CA LEU A 127 -4.21 10.98 -6.75
C LEU A 127 -5.62 11.40 -6.35
N ASN A 128 -6.03 10.97 -5.16
CA ASN A 128 -7.29 11.36 -4.54
C ASN A 128 -7.00 12.19 -3.28
N VAL A 129 -7.84 13.17 -2.97
CA VAL A 129 -7.73 14.03 -1.78
C VAL A 129 -9.04 13.99 -1.00
N TYR A 130 -8.93 13.74 0.31
CA TYR A 130 -10.03 13.74 1.27
C TYR A 130 -9.72 14.78 2.34
N SER A 131 -10.56 15.81 2.47
CA SER A 131 -10.36 16.89 3.45
C SER A 131 -11.64 17.20 4.23
N PRO A 132 -11.56 17.52 5.54
CA PRO A 132 -12.74 17.94 6.31
C PRO A 132 -13.41 19.17 5.70
N ALA A 133 -14.73 19.16 5.56
CA ALA A 133 -15.47 20.17 4.80
C ALA A 133 -15.62 21.52 5.52
N GLU A 134 -15.59 21.54 6.85
CA GLU A 134 -15.92 22.71 7.69
C GLU A 134 -14.87 23.83 7.65
N VAL A 135 -13.87 23.73 6.79
CA VAL A 135 -12.60 24.39 7.05
C VAL A 135 -12.20 25.30 5.91
N PRO A 136 -11.91 26.59 6.20
CA PRO A 136 -11.28 27.47 5.25
C PRO A 136 -9.99 26.87 4.68
N ALA A 137 -9.78 27.09 3.38
CA ALA A 137 -8.49 26.89 2.75
C ALA A 137 -7.39 27.59 3.58
N GLY A 138 -6.23 26.94 3.74
CA GLY A 138 -5.12 27.49 4.51
C GLY A 138 -5.16 27.27 6.03
N SER A 139 -6.09 26.48 6.57
CA SER A 139 -6.13 26.15 8.01
C SER A 139 -4.91 25.37 8.54
N GLY A 140 -4.08 24.80 7.66
CA GLY A 140 -2.83 24.14 8.02
C GLY A 140 -3.00 22.79 8.73
N ARG A 141 -3.82 21.87 8.20
CA ARG A 141 -3.92 20.51 8.75
C ARG A 141 -2.73 19.63 8.38
N PRO A 142 -2.35 18.68 9.25
CA PRO A 142 -1.46 17.60 8.85
C PRO A 142 -1.99 16.88 7.62
N VAL A 143 -1.07 16.51 6.74
CA VAL A 143 -1.35 15.77 5.51
C VAL A 143 -0.83 14.35 5.67
N MET A 144 -1.65 13.35 5.37
CA MET A 144 -1.27 11.94 5.37
C MET A 144 -1.36 11.38 3.96
N VAL A 145 -0.22 11.01 3.36
CA VAL A 145 -0.13 10.53 1.98
C VAL A 145 0.05 9.01 1.96
N TRP A 146 -0.99 8.30 1.52
CA TRP A 146 -1.06 6.84 1.45
C TRP A 146 -0.46 6.30 0.15
N VAL A 147 0.43 5.32 0.29
CA VAL A 147 0.93 4.49 -0.80
C VAL A 147 0.44 3.07 -0.58
N HIS A 148 -0.35 2.56 -1.52
CA HIS A 148 -0.96 1.25 -1.40
C HIS A 148 0.06 0.10 -1.57
N GLY A 149 -0.25 -1.06 -0.99
CA GLY A 149 0.49 -2.29 -1.23
C GLY A 149 0.05 -3.03 -2.49
N GLY A 150 0.42 -4.31 -2.58
CA GLY A 150 0.08 -5.21 -3.69
C GLY A 150 1.29 -5.75 -4.46
N ALA A 151 2.39 -6.03 -3.72
CA ALA A 151 3.62 -6.65 -4.24
C ALA A 151 4.25 -5.91 -5.44
N LEU A 152 3.99 -4.60 -5.57
CA LEU A 152 4.39 -3.75 -6.70
C LEU A 152 3.75 -4.13 -8.05
N ILE A 153 2.83 -5.10 -8.08
CA ILE A 153 2.19 -5.63 -9.30
C ILE A 153 0.70 -5.31 -9.40
N THR A 154 0.07 -5.05 -8.26
CA THR A 154 -1.38 -4.81 -8.16
C THR A 154 -1.66 -3.73 -7.11
N GLY A 155 -2.90 -3.24 -7.08
CA GLY A 155 -3.41 -2.29 -6.10
C GLY A 155 -4.00 -1.04 -6.72
N ALA A 156 -4.67 -0.25 -5.88
CA ALA A 156 -5.23 1.02 -6.27
C ALA A 156 -5.47 1.97 -5.09
N ALA A 157 -5.16 3.25 -5.28
CA ALA A 157 -5.45 4.38 -4.40
C ALA A 157 -6.94 4.47 -4.06
N THR A 158 -7.83 4.36 -5.06
CA THR A 158 -9.28 4.47 -4.89
C THR A 158 -9.88 3.31 -4.07
N SER A 159 -9.13 2.23 -3.83
CA SER A 159 -9.55 1.17 -2.91
C SER A 159 -9.50 1.59 -1.44
N TYR A 160 -8.87 2.72 -1.11
CA TYR A 160 -8.68 3.21 0.26
C TYR A 160 -9.45 4.52 0.43
N ASP A 161 -10.67 4.43 0.96
CA ASP A 161 -11.47 5.61 1.27
C ASP A 161 -10.92 6.32 2.52
N GLY A 162 -10.34 7.51 2.32
CA GLY A 162 -9.75 8.32 3.38
C GLY A 162 -10.77 9.12 4.21
N SER A 163 -12.07 9.03 3.93
CA SER A 163 -13.08 9.91 4.51
C SER A 163 -13.19 9.80 6.03
N ALA A 164 -13.23 8.58 6.58
CA ALA A 164 -13.34 8.41 8.04
C ALA A 164 -12.08 8.90 8.77
N LEU A 165 -10.89 8.59 8.24
CA LEU A 165 -9.63 9.09 8.79
C LEU A 165 -9.54 10.63 8.73
N ALA A 166 -9.98 11.24 7.63
CA ALA A 166 -10.03 12.69 7.50
C ALA A 166 -10.98 13.32 8.53
N ALA A 167 -12.20 12.79 8.67
CA ALA A 167 -13.23 13.33 9.56
C ALA A 167 -12.88 13.20 11.05
N TYR A 168 -12.53 11.98 11.50
CA TYR A 168 -12.19 11.71 12.90
C TYR A 168 -10.81 12.22 13.28
N GLY A 169 -9.84 12.08 12.36
CA GLY A 169 -8.46 12.49 12.57
C GLY A 169 -8.20 13.97 12.35
N ASP A 170 -9.15 14.71 11.77
CA ASP A 170 -9.00 16.13 11.41
C ASP A 170 -7.74 16.39 10.56
N VAL A 171 -7.50 15.54 9.56
CA VAL A 171 -6.32 15.58 8.67
C VAL A 171 -6.75 15.62 7.21
N VAL A 172 -5.86 16.05 6.32
CA VAL A 172 -6.02 15.83 4.88
C VAL A 172 -5.41 14.47 4.52
N VAL A 173 -6.18 13.58 3.90
CA VAL A 173 -5.69 12.29 3.43
C VAL A 173 -5.52 12.35 1.91
N VAL A 174 -4.37 11.91 1.41
CA VAL A 174 -4.08 11.80 -0.02
C VAL A 174 -3.81 10.33 -0.33
N THR A 175 -4.42 9.75 -1.37
CA THR A 175 -4.11 8.38 -1.82
C THR A 175 -3.53 8.43 -3.23
N VAL A 176 -2.37 7.77 -3.43
CA VAL A 176 -1.55 7.92 -4.65
C VAL A 176 -1.60 6.66 -5.51
N GLN A 177 -1.88 6.81 -6.81
CA GLN A 177 -1.60 5.80 -7.82
C GLN A 177 -0.14 5.90 -8.28
N TYR A 178 0.45 4.77 -8.66
CA TYR A 178 1.78 4.71 -9.27
C TYR A 178 1.87 3.52 -10.23
N ARG A 179 2.75 3.56 -11.23
CA ARG A 179 2.92 2.45 -12.19
C ARG A 179 3.33 1.16 -11.48
N LEU A 180 2.80 0.04 -11.97
CA LEU A 180 2.95 -1.29 -11.39
C LEU A 180 3.64 -2.27 -12.36
N GLY A 181 4.18 -3.36 -11.82
CA GLY A 181 4.76 -4.46 -12.57
C GLY A 181 5.86 -4.02 -13.55
N VAL A 182 5.84 -4.58 -14.76
CA VAL A 182 6.77 -4.22 -15.84
C VAL A 182 6.73 -2.72 -16.15
N LEU A 183 5.56 -2.09 -16.10
CA LEU A 183 5.41 -0.67 -16.42
C LEU A 183 6.05 0.26 -15.37
N GLY A 184 6.11 -0.18 -14.11
CA GLY A 184 6.65 0.61 -13.00
C GLY A 184 8.09 0.28 -12.60
N PHE A 185 8.58 -0.91 -12.94
CA PHE A 185 9.82 -1.44 -12.33
C PHE A 185 10.71 -2.21 -13.32
N PHE A 186 10.43 -2.17 -14.62
CA PHE A 186 11.36 -2.70 -15.62
C PHE A 186 12.67 -1.90 -15.63
N SER A 187 13.80 -2.59 -15.56
CA SER A 187 15.12 -1.97 -15.59
C SER A 187 16.12 -2.80 -16.39
N THR A 188 16.87 -2.14 -17.28
CA THR A 188 18.05 -2.69 -17.96
C THR A 188 19.32 -2.55 -17.13
N GLY A 189 19.29 -1.77 -16.03
CA GLY A 189 20.46 -1.46 -15.20
C GLY A 189 21.40 -0.42 -15.82
N ASP A 190 20.96 0.28 -16.86
CA ASP A 190 21.70 1.34 -17.57
C ASP A 190 20.79 2.55 -17.84
N GLU A 191 21.28 3.54 -18.59
CA GLU A 191 20.55 4.77 -18.91
C GLU A 191 19.29 4.58 -19.79
N HIS A 192 19.12 3.43 -20.45
CA HIS A 192 18.01 3.21 -21.37
C HIS A 192 16.70 2.88 -20.66
N ALA A 193 16.79 2.18 -19.54
CA ALA A 193 15.70 1.97 -18.59
C ALA A 193 16.30 1.79 -17.19
N PRO A 194 16.56 2.87 -16.44
CA PRO A 194 17.20 2.79 -15.12
C PRO A 194 16.32 2.05 -14.09
N GLY A 195 15.01 2.04 -14.29
CA GLY A 195 14.03 1.44 -13.39
C GLY A 195 13.39 2.46 -12.45
N ASN A 196 12.71 1.94 -11.42
CA ASN A 196 12.09 2.74 -10.35
C ASN A 196 11.01 3.74 -10.79
N GLN A 197 10.39 3.56 -11.96
CA GLN A 197 9.36 4.47 -12.47
C GLN A 197 8.18 4.61 -11.49
N GLY A 198 7.69 3.51 -10.92
CA GLY A 198 6.62 3.52 -9.92
C GLY A 198 7.03 4.21 -8.60
N PHE A 199 8.32 4.14 -8.22
CA PHE A 199 8.83 4.91 -7.07
C PHE A 199 8.90 6.40 -7.39
N LEU A 200 9.38 6.76 -8.59
CA LEU A 200 9.44 8.14 -9.06
C LEU A 200 8.04 8.75 -9.23
N ASP A 201 7.02 7.97 -9.57
CA ASP A 201 5.62 8.40 -9.60
C ASP A 201 5.15 8.85 -8.20
N VAL A 202 5.52 8.11 -7.15
CA VAL A 202 5.22 8.52 -5.76
C VAL A 202 5.98 9.80 -5.40
N VAL A 203 7.25 9.94 -5.80
CA VAL A 203 8.02 11.18 -5.62
C VAL A 203 7.34 12.36 -6.34
N ALA A 204 6.84 12.16 -7.56
CA ALA A 204 6.12 13.18 -8.31
C ALA A 204 4.80 13.58 -7.63
N ALA A 205 4.04 12.62 -7.10
CA ALA A 205 2.84 12.89 -6.32
C ALA A 205 3.17 13.69 -5.04
N LEU A 206 4.28 13.41 -4.36
CA LEU A 206 4.71 14.19 -3.20
C LEU A 206 5.13 15.62 -3.56
N ARG A 207 5.76 15.83 -4.71
CA ARG A 207 6.03 17.19 -5.24
C ARG A 207 4.73 17.92 -5.53
N TRP A 208 3.76 17.25 -6.16
CA TRP A 208 2.43 17.82 -6.36
C TRP A 208 1.77 18.22 -5.03
N VAL A 209 1.87 17.38 -3.99
CA VAL A 209 1.35 17.70 -2.64
C VAL A 209 2.01 18.96 -2.09
N GLN A 210 3.34 19.08 -2.18
CA GLN A 210 4.07 20.27 -1.73
C GLN A 210 3.61 21.55 -2.46
N GLU A 211 3.21 21.45 -3.72
CA GLU A 211 2.76 22.58 -4.53
C GLU A 211 1.27 22.92 -4.38
N ASN A 212 0.41 21.93 -4.04
CA ASN A 212 -1.04 22.04 -4.22
C ASN A 212 -1.90 21.76 -2.99
N ILE A 213 -1.36 21.24 -1.89
CA ILE A 213 -2.21 20.74 -0.79
C ILE A 213 -2.83 21.85 0.07
N ALA A 214 -2.24 23.04 0.09
CA ALA A 214 -2.71 24.16 0.91
C ALA A 214 -4.15 24.64 0.57
N PRO A 215 -4.52 24.79 -0.72
CA PRO A 215 -5.92 24.99 -1.14
C PRO A 215 -6.92 23.93 -0.63
N PHE A 216 -6.48 22.69 -0.42
CA PHE A 216 -7.31 21.62 0.15
C PHE A 216 -7.35 21.64 1.70
N GLY A 217 -6.70 22.63 2.32
CA GLY A 217 -6.63 22.82 3.78
C GLY A 217 -5.42 22.19 4.47
N GLY A 218 -4.49 21.59 3.72
CA GLY A 218 -3.30 20.94 4.26
C GLY A 218 -2.15 21.89 4.58
N ASP A 219 -1.24 21.45 5.46
CA ASP A 219 0.04 22.09 5.77
C ASP A 219 1.18 21.34 5.07
N LEU A 220 1.84 22.04 4.15
CA LEU A 220 3.00 21.53 3.41
C LEU A 220 4.20 21.20 4.32
N ASN A 221 4.29 21.80 5.52
CA ASN A 221 5.33 21.54 6.52
C ASN A 221 4.96 20.40 7.50
N CYS A 222 3.82 19.74 7.29
CA CYS A 222 3.32 18.70 8.17
C CYS A 222 2.79 17.49 7.37
N VAL A 223 3.62 17.03 6.42
CA VAL A 223 3.33 15.87 5.56
C VAL A 223 3.88 14.58 6.17
N THR A 224 3.01 13.60 6.37
CA THR A 224 3.34 12.24 6.80
C THR A 224 3.08 11.27 5.66
N VAL A 225 4.09 10.50 5.26
CA VAL A 225 3.92 9.42 4.30
C VAL A 225 3.60 8.12 5.03
N PHE A 226 2.62 7.36 4.56
CA PHE A 226 2.25 6.08 5.15
C PHE A 226 1.88 5.04 4.09
N GLY A 227 2.17 3.77 4.37
CA GLY A 227 1.91 2.71 3.40
C GLY A 227 1.93 1.33 4.03
N GLY A 228 1.18 0.41 3.40
CA GLY A 228 1.10 -1.00 3.80
C GLY A 228 1.80 -1.91 2.80
N SER A 229 2.42 -3.00 3.27
CA SER A 229 3.07 -3.99 2.42
C SER A 229 4.13 -3.35 1.50
N ALA A 230 4.10 -3.64 0.20
CA ALA A 230 4.93 -2.99 -0.80
C ALA A 230 4.87 -1.45 -0.78
N GLY A 231 3.74 -0.85 -0.36
CA GLY A 231 3.65 0.60 -0.14
C GLY A 231 4.51 1.05 1.03
N GLY A 232 4.58 0.27 2.12
CA GLY A 232 5.51 0.48 3.22
C GLY A 232 6.98 0.32 2.79
N SER A 233 7.26 -0.61 1.87
CA SER A 233 8.58 -0.71 1.25
C SER A 233 8.95 0.52 0.43
N ILE A 234 8.01 1.11 -0.32
CA ILE A 234 8.23 2.40 -1.00
C ILE A 234 8.48 3.50 0.04
N ILE A 235 7.65 3.62 1.09
CA ILE A 235 7.80 4.64 2.13
C ILE A 235 9.18 4.59 2.81
N SER A 236 9.60 3.40 3.24
CA SER A 236 10.93 3.22 3.83
C SER A 236 12.06 3.51 2.82
N GLY A 237 11.86 3.25 1.53
CA GLY A 237 12.77 3.67 0.46
C GLY A 237 12.84 5.19 0.29
N LEU A 238 11.71 5.90 0.38
CA LEU A 238 11.66 7.37 0.30
C LEU A 238 12.51 8.02 1.41
N VAL A 239 12.53 7.45 2.61
CA VAL A 239 13.37 7.93 3.72
C VAL A 239 14.86 7.82 3.39
N LEU A 240 15.28 6.82 2.63
CA LEU A 240 16.69 6.60 2.27
C LEU A 240 17.10 7.31 0.99
N SER A 241 16.14 7.75 0.17
CA SER A 241 16.40 8.25 -1.17
C SER A 241 16.63 9.77 -1.20
N PRO A 242 17.71 10.26 -1.82
CA PRO A 242 17.98 11.69 -1.91
C PRO A 242 16.93 12.44 -2.77
N VAL A 243 16.28 11.77 -3.73
CA VAL A 243 15.30 12.42 -4.62
C VAL A 243 13.98 12.78 -3.92
N ALA A 244 13.74 12.23 -2.73
CA ALA A 244 12.56 12.49 -1.91
C ALA A 244 12.85 13.41 -0.70
N ALA A 245 14.10 13.84 -0.52
CA ALA A 245 14.51 14.67 0.60
C ALA A 245 13.71 15.99 0.65
N GLY A 246 13.18 16.32 1.84
CA GLY A 246 12.41 17.53 2.08
C GLY A 246 10.94 17.48 1.62
N LEU A 247 10.46 16.37 1.05
CA LEU A 247 9.06 16.28 0.59
C LEU A 247 8.08 15.85 1.70
N PHE A 248 8.57 15.28 2.79
CA PHE A 248 7.77 14.80 3.93
C PHE A 248 8.55 14.94 5.24
N HIS A 249 7.83 14.83 6.35
CA HIS A 249 8.33 15.16 7.69
C HIS A 249 8.27 13.97 8.65
N ARG A 250 7.48 12.94 8.32
CA ARG A 250 7.26 11.72 9.13
C ARG A 250 6.93 10.55 8.22
N ALA A 251 7.21 9.33 8.69
CA ALA A 251 6.96 8.11 7.93
C ALA A 251 6.25 7.05 8.78
N ILE A 252 5.32 6.31 8.14
CA ILE A 252 4.67 5.15 8.74
C ILE A 252 4.75 3.94 7.78
N THR A 253 5.24 2.80 8.25
CA THR A 253 5.22 1.55 7.46
C THR A 253 4.48 0.43 8.17
N GLN A 254 3.54 -0.18 7.46
CA GLN A 254 2.71 -1.25 7.99
C GLN A 254 3.04 -2.54 7.24
N SER A 255 3.71 -3.49 7.91
CA SER A 255 4.04 -4.80 7.35
C SER A 255 4.87 -4.74 6.06
N GLY A 256 5.90 -3.90 5.99
CA GLY A 256 6.78 -3.83 4.82
C GLY A 256 7.87 -2.77 4.93
N VAL A 257 9.10 -3.13 4.53
CA VAL A 257 10.25 -2.22 4.44
C VAL A 257 11.07 -2.50 3.18
N ILE A 258 11.89 -1.54 2.74
CA ILE A 258 12.69 -1.63 1.52
C ILE A 258 13.79 -2.71 1.62
N THR A 259 14.19 -3.09 2.84
CA THR A 259 15.15 -4.17 3.10
C THR A 259 14.52 -5.56 3.09
N THR A 260 13.21 -5.68 2.86
CA THR A 260 12.57 -6.98 2.66
C THR A 260 13.20 -7.68 1.44
N PRO A 261 13.66 -8.93 1.59
CA PRO A 261 14.16 -9.74 0.49
C PRO A 261 13.31 -9.70 -0.78
N GLY A 262 13.94 -9.48 -1.93
CA GLY A 262 13.28 -9.46 -3.25
C GLY A 262 12.54 -8.17 -3.61
N ILE A 263 12.45 -7.18 -2.71
CA ILE A 263 11.85 -5.88 -3.02
C ILE A 263 12.78 -4.99 -3.85
N ILE A 264 14.10 -5.09 -3.65
CA ILE A 264 15.10 -4.31 -4.38
C ILE A 264 16.21 -5.23 -4.89
N ASP A 265 16.69 -4.97 -6.11
CA ASP A 265 17.73 -5.74 -6.79
C ASP A 265 18.85 -4.80 -7.28
N SER A 266 20.09 -5.28 -7.22
CA SER A 266 21.27 -4.59 -7.76
C SER A 266 21.69 -5.12 -9.14
N HIS A 267 21.05 -6.20 -9.62
CA HIS A 267 21.38 -6.84 -10.89
C HIS A 267 20.11 -7.09 -11.73
N PRO A 268 19.40 -6.05 -12.19
CA PRO A 268 18.09 -6.20 -12.85
C PRO A 268 18.16 -6.85 -14.24
N TRP A 269 19.34 -6.84 -14.89
CA TRP A 269 19.53 -7.27 -16.27
C TRP A 269 19.00 -8.69 -16.60
N PRO A 270 19.25 -9.74 -15.81
CA PRO A 270 18.73 -11.09 -16.10
C PRO A 270 17.20 -11.13 -16.13
N LEU A 271 16.54 -10.36 -15.28
CA LEU A 271 15.08 -10.25 -15.29
C LEU A 271 14.60 -9.51 -16.55
N ALA A 272 15.25 -8.41 -16.94
CA ALA A 272 14.95 -7.72 -18.19
C ALA A 272 15.09 -8.62 -19.41
N GLN A 273 16.17 -9.39 -19.50
CA GLN A 273 16.37 -10.37 -20.57
C GLN A 273 15.26 -11.43 -20.59
N LYS A 274 14.85 -11.95 -19.42
CA LYS A 274 13.74 -12.90 -19.32
C LYS A 274 12.43 -12.30 -19.84
N ILE A 275 12.13 -11.05 -19.48
CA ILE A 275 10.93 -10.32 -19.94
C ILE A 275 10.98 -10.13 -21.46
N ALA A 276 12.08 -9.58 -21.97
CA ALA A 276 12.31 -9.33 -23.38
C ALA A 276 12.21 -10.61 -24.23
N ASN A 277 12.86 -11.71 -23.80
CA ASN A 277 12.77 -13.01 -24.47
C ASN A 277 11.33 -13.53 -24.53
N THR A 278 10.58 -13.36 -23.44
CA THR A 278 9.18 -13.82 -23.35
C THR A 278 8.26 -13.06 -24.30
N LEU A 279 8.55 -11.78 -24.54
CA LEU A 279 7.76 -10.86 -25.36
C LEU A 279 8.31 -10.71 -26.78
N ALA A 280 9.27 -11.54 -27.19
CA ALA A 280 9.93 -11.46 -28.50
C ALA A 280 10.57 -10.09 -28.79
N CYS A 281 11.14 -9.46 -27.74
CA CYS A 281 11.91 -8.21 -27.79
C CYS A 281 13.38 -8.42 -27.38
N SER A 282 13.89 -9.65 -27.51
CA SER A 282 15.28 -9.98 -27.20
C SER A 282 16.24 -9.23 -28.13
N SER A 283 17.10 -8.38 -27.58
CA SER A 283 18.23 -7.76 -28.29
C SER A 283 19.47 -7.75 -27.39
N SER A 284 20.64 -7.76 -28.01
CA SER A 284 21.90 -7.49 -27.32
C SER A 284 22.09 -6.00 -27.00
N SER A 285 21.30 -5.11 -27.64
CA SER A 285 21.26 -3.68 -27.37
C SER A 285 20.11 -3.38 -26.39
N PRO A 286 20.40 -2.86 -25.18
CA PRO A 286 19.36 -2.43 -24.24
C PRO A 286 18.42 -1.38 -24.84
N ALA A 287 18.93 -0.46 -25.65
CA ALA A 287 18.13 0.55 -26.34
C ALA A 287 17.08 -0.06 -27.30
N GLU A 288 17.48 -1.04 -28.11
CA GLU A 288 16.56 -1.72 -29.03
C GLU A 288 15.52 -2.57 -28.29
N MET A 289 15.94 -3.19 -27.18
CA MET A 289 15.03 -3.93 -26.29
C MET A 289 13.95 -3.01 -25.73
N VAL A 290 14.33 -1.86 -25.17
CA VAL A 290 13.41 -0.86 -24.63
C VAL A 290 12.48 -0.34 -25.73
N GLN A 291 13.01 0.01 -26.90
CA GLN A 291 12.22 0.47 -28.03
C GLN A 291 11.18 -0.57 -28.46
N CYS A 292 11.57 -1.85 -28.55
CA CYS A 292 10.63 -2.93 -28.87
C CYS A 292 9.51 -3.05 -27.83
N LEU A 293 9.85 -3.00 -26.53
CA LEU A 293 8.87 -3.08 -25.44
C LEU A 293 7.92 -1.87 -25.42
N GLN A 294 8.38 -0.68 -25.80
CA GLN A 294 7.53 0.52 -25.95
C GLN A 294 6.50 0.39 -27.08
N GLN A 295 6.78 -0.42 -28.11
CA GLN A 295 5.84 -0.68 -29.21
C GLN A 295 4.82 -1.78 -28.90
N LYS A 296 4.92 -2.45 -27.75
CA LYS A 296 3.95 -3.47 -27.33
C LYS A 296 2.64 -2.85 -26.87
N GLU A 297 1.55 -3.58 -27.01
CA GLU A 297 0.31 -3.25 -26.32
C GLU A 297 0.51 -3.44 -24.80
N GLY A 298 -0.02 -2.53 -23.99
CA GLY A 298 0.16 -2.57 -22.53
C GLY A 298 -0.32 -3.89 -21.92
N GLU A 299 -1.41 -4.46 -22.44
CA GLU A 299 -1.95 -5.74 -22.01
C GLU A 299 -0.96 -6.90 -22.23
N GLU A 300 -0.16 -6.86 -23.30
CA GLU A 300 0.85 -7.88 -23.58
C GLU A 300 1.97 -7.85 -22.53
N LEU A 301 2.34 -6.65 -22.08
CA LEU A 301 3.37 -6.43 -21.06
C LEU A 301 2.95 -6.94 -19.67
N VAL A 302 1.64 -6.88 -19.36
CA VAL A 302 1.12 -7.13 -18.01
C VAL A 302 0.47 -8.50 -17.86
N LEU A 303 -0.29 -8.95 -18.86
CA LEU A 303 -1.14 -10.15 -18.77
C LEU A 303 -0.48 -11.42 -19.32
N SER A 304 0.77 -11.33 -19.78
CA SER A 304 1.48 -12.51 -20.28
C SER A 304 1.67 -13.53 -19.16
N LYS A 305 0.91 -14.64 -19.22
CA LYS A 305 1.04 -15.79 -18.30
C LYS A 305 2.44 -16.42 -18.29
N LYS A 306 3.29 -16.06 -19.25
CA LYS A 306 4.70 -16.49 -19.30
C LYS A 306 5.60 -15.65 -18.38
N LEU A 307 5.17 -14.45 -18.00
CA LEU A 307 5.86 -13.54 -17.08
C LEU A 307 5.47 -13.78 -15.61
N LYS A 308 5.25 -15.03 -15.19
CA LYS A 308 4.92 -15.40 -13.80
C LYS A 308 6.08 -15.12 -12.83
N ASN A 309 6.40 -13.86 -12.62
CA ASN A 309 7.24 -13.37 -11.55
C ASN A 309 6.35 -12.78 -10.47
N THR A 310 6.62 -13.14 -9.23
CA THR A 310 5.82 -12.71 -8.08
C THR A 310 6.02 -11.22 -7.76
N ILE A 311 7.19 -10.67 -8.10
CA ILE A 311 7.59 -9.27 -7.82
C ILE A 311 8.46 -8.77 -8.98
N TYR A 312 8.32 -7.48 -9.32
CA TYR A 312 9.27 -6.72 -10.13
C TYR A 312 9.97 -5.73 -9.19
N PRO A 313 11.26 -5.95 -8.86
CA PRO A 313 11.92 -5.24 -7.78
C PRO A 313 12.25 -3.79 -8.16
N LEU A 314 12.38 -2.93 -7.15
CA LEU A 314 13.13 -1.68 -7.28
C LEU A 314 14.59 -1.98 -7.68
N THR A 315 15.28 -1.00 -8.25
CA THR A 315 16.66 -1.13 -8.71
C THR A 315 17.59 -0.20 -7.96
N VAL A 316 18.81 -0.64 -7.65
CA VAL A 316 19.91 0.26 -7.26
C VAL A 316 20.46 0.92 -8.53
N ASP A 317 19.91 2.09 -8.87
CA ASP A 317 20.12 2.79 -10.16
C ASP A 317 21.19 3.90 -10.10
N GLY A 318 21.76 4.17 -8.93
CA GLY A 318 22.76 5.22 -8.74
C GLY A 318 22.17 6.63 -8.54
N THR A 319 20.89 6.85 -8.87
CA THR A 319 20.20 8.15 -8.70
C THR A 319 19.11 8.09 -7.63
N VAL A 320 18.09 7.25 -7.81
CA VAL A 320 17.03 7.03 -6.81
C VAL A 320 17.61 6.34 -5.59
N PHE A 321 18.39 5.28 -5.80
CA PHE A 321 19.17 4.60 -4.78
C PHE A 321 20.65 4.60 -5.17
N PRO A 322 21.46 5.52 -4.61
CA PRO A 322 22.90 5.58 -4.90
C PRO A 322 23.68 4.31 -4.48
N LYS A 323 23.15 3.58 -3.50
CA LYS A 323 23.69 2.33 -2.95
C LYS A 323 22.54 1.43 -2.49
N SER A 324 22.84 0.19 -2.10
CA SER A 324 21.81 -0.67 -1.54
C SER A 324 21.23 -0.07 -0.24
N PRO A 325 19.94 -0.31 0.09
CA PRO A 325 19.35 0.20 1.33
C PRO A 325 20.10 -0.24 2.60
N LYS A 326 20.67 -1.45 2.61
CA LYS A 326 21.49 -1.93 3.74
C LYS A 326 22.76 -1.09 3.91
N GLU A 327 23.38 -0.64 2.84
CA GLU A 327 24.54 0.26 2.90
C GLU A 327 24.13 1.66 3.34
N LEU A 328 23.05 2.20 2.78
CA LEU A 328 22.52 3.51 3.17
C LEU A 328 22.16 3.56 4.67
N LEU A 329 21.54 2.51 5.21
CA LEU A 329 21.25 2.39 6.65
C LEU A 329 22.49 2.37 7.53
N LYS A 330 23.59 1.73 7.07
CA LYS A 330 24.85 1.67 7.81
C LYS A 330 25.62 2.99 7.75
N GLU A 331 25.67 3.62 6.58
CA GLU A 331 26.39 4.87 6.33
C GLU A 331 25.63 6.10 6.84
N LYS A 332 24.30 5.98 6.97
CA LYS A 332 23.40 7.02 7.47
C LYS A 332 23.46 8.36 6.70
N PRO A 333 23.47 8.38 5.34
CA PRO A 333 23.52 9.63 4.57
C PRO A 333 22.13 10.30 4.41
N PHE A 334 21.09 9.77 5.04
CA PHE A 334 19.71 10.25 4.93
C PHE A 334 19.32 11.16 6.10
N HIS A 335 18.31 12.00 5.88
CA HIS A 335 17.75 12.83 6.94
C HIS A 335 16.82 12.03 7.85
N SER A 336 17.07 12.08 9.15
CA SER A 336 16.23 11.44 10.16
C SER A 336 14.87 12.14 10.26
N VAL A 337 13.79 11.35 10.17
CA VAL A 337 12.41 11.77 10.46
C VAL A 337 11.79 10.83 11.52
N PRO A 338 10.81 11.28 12.33
CA PRO A 338 10.03 10.38 13.16
C PRO A 338 9.40 9.25 12.33
N PHE A 339 9.47 8.03 12.85
CA PHE A 339 9.07 6.82 12.13
C PHE A 339 8.19 5.92 13.02
N LEU A 340 6.99 5.59 12.56
CA LEU A 340 6.13 4.58 13.18
C LEU A 340 6.12 3.34 12.27
N MET A 341 6.37 2.15 12.79
CA MET A 341 6.27 0.94 11.97
C MET A 341 5.76 -0.24 12.77
N GLY A 342 5.31 -1.28 12.07
CA GLY A 342 4.89 -2.49 12.76
C GLY A 342 4.51 -3.60 11.82
N VAL A 343 4.04 -4.68 12.43
CA VAL A 343 3.68 -5.93 11.79
C VAL A 343 2.36 -6.44 12.36
N ASN A 344 1.78 -7.45 11.73
CA ASN A 344 0.63 -8.19 12.22
C ASN A 344 1.09 -9.55 12.76
N ASN A 345 0.40 -10.13 13.74
CA ASN A 345 0.87 -11.38 14.34
C ASN A 345 0.79 -12.62 13.42
N HIS A 346 0.15 -12.51 12.25
CA HIS A 346 -0.12 -13.62 11.32
C HIS A 346 0.16 -13.23 9.84
N GLU A 347 1.30 -12.56 9.56
CA GLU A 347 1.67 -12.00 8.24
C GLU A 347 1.55 -12.97 7.05
N PHE A 348 2.01 -14.21 7.17
CA PHE A 348 2.01 -15.17 6.07
C PHE A 348 0.97 -16.28 6.27
N SER A 349 -0.11 -16.01 7.01
CA SER A 349 -1.06 -17.06 7.40
C SER A 349 -2.11 -17.37 6.32
N TRP A 350 -2.65 -16.37 5.62
CA TRP A 350 -3.77 -16.64 4.70
C TRP A 350 -3.73 -15.79 3.43
N LEU A 351 -3.65 -14.45 3.54
CA LEU A 351 -3.73 -13.57 2.36
C LEU A 351 -2.55 -13.78 1.40
N ILE A 352 -1.32 -13.79 1.91
CA ILE A 352 -0.12 -13.95 1.07
C ILE A 352 -0.08 -15.35 0.44
N PRO A 353 -0.24 -16.47 1.19
CA PRO A 353 -0.36 -17.79 0.58
C PRO A 353 -1.47 -17.91 -0.47
N ARG A 354 -2.63 -17.27 -0.25
CA ARG A 354 -3.72 -17.23 -1.25
C ARG A 354 -3.29 -16.50 -2.52
N GLY A 355 -2.66 -15.33 -2.37
CA GLY A 355 -2.14 -14.55 -3.48
C GLY A 355 -1.09 -15.30 -4.29
N TRP A 356 -0.31 -16.18 -3.66
CA TRP A 356 0.69 -17.01 -4.32
C TRP A 356 0.13 -18.34 -4.85
N GLY A 357 -1.16 -18.62 -4.67
CA GLY A 357 -1.79 -19.88 -5.08
C GLY A 357 -1.30 -21.09 -4.27
N LEU A 358 -0.77 -20.86 -3.06
CA LEU A 358 -0.21 -21.89 -2.17
C LEU A 358 -1.22 -22.36 -1.13
N LEU A 359 -2.23 -21.54 -0.79
CA LEU A 359 -3.11 -21.78 0.36
C LEU A 359 -3.71 -23.18 0.40
N ASP A 360 -4.18 -23.70 -0.75
CA ASP A 360 -4.84 -25.02 -0.83
C ASP A 360 -3.85 -26.20 -0.79
N THR A 361 -2.55 -25.96 -1.02
CA THR A 361 -1.51 -27.00 -1.07
C THR A 361 -0.61 -27.00 0.16
N MET A 362 -0.61 -25.95 0.99
CA MET A 362 0.33 -25.81 2.12
C MET A 362 0.30 -26.98 3.10
N GLU A 363 -0.88 -27.50 3.44
CA GLU A 363 -1.03 -28.63 4.38
C GLU A 363 -0.43 -29.94 3.83
N GLN A 364 -0.23 -30.04 2.52
CA GLN A 364 0.28 -31.22 1.82
C GLN A 364 1.71 -31.02 1.31
N MET A 365 2.34 -29.86 1.56
CA MET A 365 3.67 -29.56 1.05
C MET A 365 4.71 -30.54 1.60
N SER A 366 5.48 -31.12 0.69
CA SER A 366 6.68 -31.87 1.02
C SER A 366 7.79 -30.93 1.51
N ARG A 367 8.86 -31.51 2.10
CA ARG A 367 10.03 -30.73 2.49
C ARG A 367 10.73 -30.14 1.26
N GLU A 368 10.67 -30.84 0.13
CA GLU A 368 11.14 -30.37 -1.17
C GLU A 368 10.35 -29.15 -1.66
N ASP A 369 9.02 -29.14 -1.49
CA ASP A 369 8.18 -27.98 -1.85
C ASP A 369 8.52 -26.76 -0.98
N MET A 370 8.65 -26.96 0.34
CA MET A 370 9.04 -25.90 1.27
C MET A 370 10.42 -25.32 0.92
N LEU A 371 11.38 -26.18 0.56
CA LEU A 371 12.70 -25.76 0.10
C LEU A 371 12.63 -24.98 -1.21
N ALA A 372 11.87 -25.47 -2.20
CA ALA A 372 11.72 -24.80 -3.49
C ALA A 372 11.11 -23.39 -3.34
N ILE A 373 10.09 -23.25 -2.49
CA ILE A 373 9.41 -21.97 -2.23
C ILE A 373 10.34 -20.98 -1.50
N SER A 374 11.16 -21.46 -0.56
CA SER A 374 12.04 -20.61 0.26
C SER A 374 13.42 -20.35 -0.36
N THR A 375 13.83 -21.12 -1.37
CA THR A 375 15.14 -20.98 -2.03
C THR A 375 15.42 -19.55 -2.51
N PRO A 376 14.51 -18.85 -3.23
CA PRO A 376 14.79 -17.49 -3.71
C PRO A 376 15.10 -16.52 -2.56
N VAL A 377 14.33 -16.61 -1.47
CA VAL A 377 14.49 -15.70 -0.33
C VAL A 377 15.75 -16.01 0.46
N LEU A 378 16.04 -17.29 0.70
CA LEU A 378 17.27 -17.72 1.37
C LEU A 378 18.52 -17.41 0.54
N THR A 379 18.44 -17.50 -0.78
CA THR A 379 19.52 -17.08 -1.70
C THR A 379 19.82 -15.59 -1.55
N SER A 380 18.78 -14.74 -1.48
CA SER A 380 18.96 -13.29 -1.28
C SER A 380 19.50 -12.88 0.11
N LEU A 381 19.51 -13.83 1.05
CA LEU A 381 20.11 -13.70 2.38
C LEU A 381 21.48 -14.38 2.46
N ASP A 382 22.09 -14.73 1.31
CA ASP A 382 23.40 -15.37 1.20
C ASP A 382 23.50 -16.72 1.94
N VAL A 383 22.36 -17.42 2.12
CA VAL A 383 22.35 -18.77 2.72
C VAL A 383 22.82 -19.77 1.66
N PRO A 384 23.89 -20.54 1.92
CA PRO A 384 24.35 -21.58 0.99
C PRO A 384 23.25 -22.63 0.75
N PRO A 385 23.07 -23.15 -0.48
CA PRO A 385 22.06 -24.16 -0.80
C PRO A 385 22.08 -25.38 0.13
N GLU A 386 23.27 -25.82 0.57
CA GLU A 386 23.44 -26.96 1.47
C GLU A 386 22.96 -26.69 2.90
N MET A 387 22.83 -25.42 3.30
CA MET A 387 22.35 -25.01 4.62
C MET A 387 20.86 -24.68 4.66
N MET A 388 20.25 -24.35 3.51
CA MET A 388 18.83 -23.98 3.42
C MET A 388 17.89 -24.99 4.09
N PRO A 389 18.06 -26.31 3.93
CA PRO A 389 17.17 -27.27 4.57
C PRO A 389 17.25 -27.21 6.10
N THR A 390 18.45 -26.97 6.65
CA THR A 390 18.63 -26.81 8.11
C THR A 390 17.94 -25.55 8.64
N VAL A 391 17.91 -24.47 7.86
CA VAL A 391 17.19 -23.24 8.26
C VAL A 391 15.69 -23.52 8.40
N ILE A 392 15.12 -24.27 7.46
CA ILE A 392 13.71 -24.69 7.51
C ILE A 392 13.47 -25.61 8.71
N ASP A 393 14.37 -26.58 8.94
CA ASP A 393 14.25 -27.53 10.05
C ASP A 393 14.25 -26.86 11.43
N GLU A 394 14.95 -25.74 11.61
CA GLU A 394 14.95 -24.98 12.88
C GLU A 394 13.54 -24.46 13.22
N TYR A 395 12.75 -24.08 12.21
CA TYR A 395 11.35 -23.69 12.39
C TYR A 395 10.42 -24.89 12.55
N LEU A 396 10.60 -25.93 11.71
CA LEU A 396 9.76 -27.12 11.79
C LEU A 396 9.94 -27.89 13.11
N GLY A 397 11.13 -27.81 13.71
CA GLY A 397 11.46 -28.52 14.93
C GLY A 397 11.22 -30.02 14.82
N SER A 398 10.72 -30.64 15.88
CA SER A 398 10.33 -32.06 15.91
C SER A 398 8.86 -32.29 15.52
N ASN A 399 8.19 -31.34 14.87
CA ASN A 399 6.77 -31.45 14.56
C ASN A 399 6.52 -32.59 13.57
N SER A 400 5.72 -33.58 13.98
CA SER A 400 5.32 -34.70 13.12
C SER A 400 3.97 -34.45 12.42
N ASP A 401 3.11 -33.64 13.04
CA ASP A 401 1.77 -33.32 12.55
C ASP A 401 1.80 -32.36 11.34
N ALA A 402 0.96 -32.63 10.34
CA ALA A 402 0.95 -31.87 9.08
C ALA A 402 0.49 -30.41 9.30
N GLN A 403 -0.48 -30.19 10.18
CA GLN A 403 -0.98 -28.85 10.49
C GLN A 403 0.08 -28.04 11.25
N ALA A 404 0.75 -28.65 12.23
CA ALA A 404 1.85 -28.03 12.95
C ALA A 404 3.03 -27.65 12.02
N LYS A 405 3.39 -28.53 11.07
CA LYS A 405 4.40 -28.23 10.04
C LYS A 405 3.99 -27.07 9.13
N CYS A 406 2.74 -27.05 8.68
CA CYS A 406 2.20 -25.97 7.86
C CYS A 406 2.27 -24.63 8.60
N GLN A 407 1.83 -24.59 9.87
CA GLN A 407 1.91 -23.39 10.71
C GLN A 407 3.34 -22.93 10.96
N ALA A 408 4.27 -23.85 11.24
CA ALA A 408 5.69 -23.54 11.41
C ALA A 408 6.31 -22.97 10.12
N PHE A 409 5.95 -23.52 8.96
CA PHE A 409 6.39 -22.99 7.67
C PHE A 409 5.78 -21.61 7.36
N GLN A 410 4.52 -21.36 7.73
CA GLN A 410 3.91 -20.03 7.64
C GLN A 410 4.62 -19.02 8.55
N GLU A 411 4.97 -19.42 9.78
CA GLU A 411 5.74 -18.58 10.71
C GLU A 411 7.13 -18.25 10.15
N PHE A 412 7.83 -19.25 9.64
CA PHE A 412 9.12 -19.09 8.95
C PHE A 412 9.03 -18.05 7.81
N MET A 413 8.05 -18.21 6.92
CA MET A 413 7.87 -17.30 5.79
C MET A 413 7.47 -15.89 6.28
N GLY A 414 6.61 -15.77 7.28
CA GLY A 414 6.24 -14.48 7.88
C GLY A 414 7.44 -13.77 8.51
N ASP A 415 8.32 -14.51 9.16
CA ASP A 415 9.54 -13.97 9.76
C ASP A 415 10.52 -13.46 8.71
N VAL A 416 10.80 -14.26 7.69
CA VAL A 416 11.79 -13.93 6.66
C VAL A 416 11.34 -12.77 5.77
N PHE A 417 10.04 -12.71 5.42
CA PHE A 417 9.53 -11.65 4.54
C PHE A 417 9.22 -10.36 5.27
N ILE A 418 8.64 -10.42 6.48
CA ILE A 418 8.07 -9.24 7.14
C ILE A 418 8.72 -8.96 8.49
N ASN A 419 8.68 -9.90 9.44
CA ASN A 419 9.03 -9.58 10.82
C ASN A 419 10.52 -9.21 10.98
N VAL A 420 11.43 -10.08 10.53
CA VAL A 420 12.88 -9.89 10.70
C VAL A 420 13.38 -8.67 9.91
N PRO A 421 12.99 -8.44 8.64
CA PRO A 421 13.35 -7.21 7.95
C PRO A 421 12.84 -5.95 8.65
N THR A 422 11.59 -5.94 9.15
CA THR A 422 11.00 -4.75 9.78
C THR A 422 11.69 -4.41 11.11
N VAL A 423 11.97 -5.41 11.96
CA VAL A 423 12.73 -5.19 13.22
C VAL A 423 14.18 -4.79 12.94
N SER A 424 14.82 -5.39 11.94
CA SER A 424 16.19 -5.01 11.57
C SER A 424 16.25 -3.55 11.09
N PHE A 425 15.27 -3.14 10.28
CA PHE A 425 15.13 -1.76 9.80
C PHE A 425 14.87 -0.78 10.95
N SER A 426 13.99 -1.13 11.90
CA SER A 426 13.70 -0.30 13.08
C SER A 426 14.95 -0.08 13.95
N ARG A 427 15.78 -1.11 14.14
CA ARG A 427 17.07 -1.01 14.83
C ARG A 427 18.03 -0.06 14.13
N TYR A 428 18.20 -0.17 12.81
CA TYR A 428 19.06 0.75 12.05
C TYR A 428 18.61 2.21 12.16
N LEU A 429 17.30 2.47 12.07
CA LEU A 429 16.75 3.83 12.21
C LEU A 429 16.90 4.38 13.63
N ARG A 430 16.63 3.56 14.65
CA ARG A 430 16.89 3.92 16.05
C ARG A 430 18.36 4.30 16.23
N ASP A 431 19.27 3.48 15.70
CA ASP A 431 20.71 3.68 15.85
C ASP A 431 21.25 4.82 14.97
N SER A 432 20.47 5.30 13.98
CA SER A 432 20.75 6.57 13.27
C SER A 432 20.24 7.80 14.00
N GLY A 433 19.55 7.65 15.13
CA GLY A 433 19.00 8.74 15.94
C GLY A 433 17.56 9.11 15.61
N SER A 434 16.88 8.36 14.73
CA SER A 434 15.47 8.60 14.40
C SER A 434 14.57 8.22 15.58
N PRO A 435 13.56 9.03 15.94
CA PRO A 435 12.51 8.61 16.85
C PRO A 435 11.70 7.49 16.21
N VAL A 436 11.78 6.27 16.74
CA VAL A 436 11.06 5.10 16.22
C VAL A 436 10.00 4.64 17.22
N PHE A 437 8.81 4.32 16.72
CA PHE A 437 7.76 3.61 17.44
C PHE A 437 7.44 2.30 16.72
N PHE A 438 7.34 1.20 17.46
CA PHE A 438 7.07 -0.12 16.90
C PHE A 438 5.75 -0.69 17.43
N TYR A 439 4.98 -1.41 16.60
CA TYR A 439 3.81 -2.17 17.03
C TYR A 439 3.77 -3.60 16.48
N GLU A 440 3.02 -4.45 17.17
CA GLU A 440 2.45 -5.68 16.62
C GLU A 440 0.92 -5.59 16.73
N PHE A 441 0.21 -5.66 15.60
CA PHE A 441 -1.24 -5.70 15.57
C PHE A 441 -1.72 -7.15 15.74
N GLN A 442 -2.55 -7.39 16.75
CA GLN A 442 -2.90 -8.73 17.20
C GLN A 442 -4.40 -9.04 17.11
N HIS A 443 -5.23 -8.07 16.74
CA HIS A 443 -6.69 -8.23 16.71
C HIS A 443 -7.16 -8.91 15.41
N ARG A 444 -8.00 -9.95 15.53
CA ARG A 444 -8.66 -10.59 14.38
C ARG A 444 -9.96 -9.82 14.07
N PRO A 445 -10.09 -9.16 12.91
CA PRO A 445 -11.35 -8.50 12.53
C PRO A 445 -12.51 -9.49 12.51
N SER A 446 -13.67 -9.09 13.05
CA SER A 446 -14.89 -9.90 13.08
C SER A 446 -15.36 -10.30 11.68
N SER A 447 -15.13 -9.44 10.68
CA SER A 447 -15.41 -9.68 9.26
C SER A 447 -14.66 -10.88 8.68
N PHE A 448 -13.52 -11.28 9.28
CA PHE A 448 -12.78 -12.47 8.83
C PHE A 448 -13.60 -13.75 8.95
N ALA A 449 -14.58 -13.83 9.87
CA ALA A 449 -15.44 -15.01 10.00
C ALA A 449 -16.20 -15.35 8.70
N LYS A 450 -16.38 -14.39 7.79
CA LYS A 450 -17.05 -14.59 6.50
C LYS A 450 -16.17 -15.23 5.43
N ILE A 451 -14.85 -15.12 5.55
CA ILE A 451 -13.90 -15.41 4.45
C ILE A 451 -12.65 -16.19 4.86
N LYS A 452 -12.24 -16.18 6.13
CA LYS A 452 -11.01 -16.81 6.63
C LYS A 452 -11.32 -17.81 7.75
N PRO A 453 -10.65 -18.98 7.80
CA PRO A 453 -10.77 -19.94 8.89
C PRO A 453 -10.54 -19.33 10.27
N ALA A 454 -11.11 -19.93 11.32
CA ALA A 454 -11.06 -19.42 12.69
C ALA A 454 -9.65 -19.32 13.29
N TRP A 455 -8.69 -20.12 12.81
CA TRP A 455 -7.32 -20.15 13.30
C TRP A 455 -6.46 -18.96 12.82
N VAL A 456 -6.86 -18.28 11.75
CA VAL A 456 -6.17 -17.09 11.24
C VAL A 456 -6.32 -15.95 12.26
N LYS A 457 -5.26 -15.23 12.64
CA LYS A 457 -5.40 -14.09 13.58
C LYS A 457 -5.39 -12.76 12.82
N ALA A 458 -4.52 -11.82 13.19
CA ALA A 458 -4.30 -10.62 12.41
C ALA A 458 -3.44 -10.96 11.18
N ASP A 459 -4.11 -11.31 10.09
CA ASP A 459 -3.48 -11.61 8.80
C ASP A 459 -2.94 -10.33 8.12
N HIS A 460 -2.12 -10.47 7.09
CA HIS A 460 -1.51 -9.32 6.39
C HIS A 460 -2.54 -8.27 5.96
N GLY A 461 -2.33 -7.01 6.36
CA GLY A 461 -3.19 -5.86 6.04
C GLY A 461 -4.46 -5.71 6.88
N ALA A 462 -4.67 -6.54 7.92
CA ALA A 462 -5.83 -6.46 8.81
C ALA A 462 -5.95 -5.11 9.54
N GLU A 463 -4.84 -4.52 9.94
CA GLU A 463 -4.72 -3.27 10.69
C GLU A 463 -5.19 -2.06 9.87
N GLY A 464 -5.03 -2.11 8.54
CA GLY A 464 -5.41 -1.02 7.65
C GLY A 464 -6.88 -0.64 7.79
N ALA A 465 -7.76 -1.63 8.04
CA ALA A 465 -9.19 -1.39 8.22
C ALA A 465 -9.51 -0.53 9.46
N PHE A 466 -8.68 -0.58 10.49
CA PHE A 466 -8.83 0.23 11.70
C PHE A 466 -8.20 1.62 11.54
N VAL A 467 -7.06 1.71 10.85
CA VAL A 467 -6.38 2.99 10.54
C VAL A 467 -7.23 3.88 9.63
N PHE A 468 -7.91 3.30 8.63
CA PHE A 468 -8.76 4.06 7.71
C PHE A 468 -10.18 4.31 8.22
N GLY A 469 -10.52 3.85 9.43
CA GLY A 469 -11.88 4.03 9.97
C GLY A 469 -12.93 3.19 9.25
N GLY A 470 -12.58 1.97 8.83
CA GLY A 470 -13.44 1.03 8.11
C GLY A 470 -14.85 0.80 8.69
N PRO A 471 -15.05 0.75 10.03
CA PRO A 471 -16.38 0.68 10.63
C PRO A 471 -17.27 1.90 10.34
N PHE A 472 -16.66 3.03 10.00
CA PHE A 472 -17.31 4.34 9.89
C PHE A 472 -17.52 4.79 8.45
N LEU A 473 -17.08 4.02 7.45
CA LEU A 473 -17.25 4.35 6.04
C LEU A 473 -18.72 4.23 5.61
N MET A 474 -19.18 5.19 4.81
CA MET A 474 -20.49 5.15 4.15
C MET A 474 -20.50 4.21 2.95
N ASP A 475 -19.43 4.22 2.15
CA ASP A 475 -19.27 3.33 1.00
C ASP A 475 -18.80 1.94 1.44
N GLU A 476 -19.74 0.99 1.51
CA GLU A 476 -19.46 -0.40 1.88
C GLU A 476 -18.75 -1.21 0.79
N SER A 477 -18.55 -0.64 -0.40
CA SER A 477 -17.76 -1.24 -1.48
C SER A 477 -16.26 -0.94 -1.37
N SER A 478 -15.87 0.00 -0.50
CA SER A 478 -14.47 0.27 -0.16
C SER A 478 -13.81 -0.97 0.42
N ARG A 479 -12.54 -1.22 0.05
CA ARG A 479 -11.77 -2.41 0.45
C ARG A 479 -11.75 -2.64 1.96
N LEU A 480 -11.73 -1.53 2.70
CA LEU A 480 -11.54 -1.51 4.14
C LEU A 480 -12.84 -1.29 4.91
N ALA A 481 -13.99 -1.18 4.25
CA ALA A 481 -15.28 -1.04 4.92
C ALA A 481 -15.72 -2.36 5.54
N PHE A 482 -16.22 -2.34 6.78
CA PHE A 482 -16.81 -3.51 7.43
C PHE A 482 -17.86 -3.05 8.46
N PRO A 483 -19.07 -2.70 7.99
CA PRO A 483 -20.11 -2.09 8.82
C PRO A 483 -20.58 -2.96 9.99
N GLU A 484 -20.31 -4.27 9.95
CA GLU A 484 -20.61 -5.24 10.99
C GLU A 484 -19.66 -5.20 12.21
N ALA A 485 -18.70 -4.27 12.24
CA ALA A 485 -17.72 -4.15 13.32
C ALA A 485 -18.40 -4.10 14.70
N THR A 486 -17.83 -4.83 15.66
CA THR A 486 -18.31 -4.79 17.05
C THR A 486 -18.05 -3.42 17.68
N GLU A 487 -18.64 -3.15 18.85
CA GLU A 487 -18.36 -1.89 19.54
C GLU A 487 -16.89 -1.81 19.98
N GLU A 488 -16.30 -2.92 20.41
CA GLU A 488 -14.86 -2.99 20.73
C GLU A 488 -13.99 -2.66 19.52
N GLU A 489 -14.39 -3.10 18.32
CA GLU A 489 -13.67 -2.81 17.07
C GLU A 489 -13.79 -1.35 16.64
N LYS A 490 -14.96 -0.73 16.85
CA LYS A 490 -15.15 0.70 16.64
C LYS A 490 -14.26 1.51 17.58
N GLN A 491 -14.20 1.16 18.86
CA GLN A 491 -13.32 1.82 19.83
C GLN A 491 -11.83 1.61 19.51
N LEU A 492 -11.45 0.41 19.07
CA LEU A 492 -10.09 0.12 18.60
C LEU A 492 -9.74 1.00 17.38
N SER A 493 -10.65 1.11 16.41
CA SER A 493 -10.45 1.95 15.22
C SER A 493 -10.32 3.44 15.58
N LEU A 494 -11.17 3.96 16.48
CA LEU A 494 -11.04 5.34 16.98
C LEU A 494 -9.68 5.58 17.65
N THR A 495 -9.23 4.64 18.48
CA THR A 495 -7.93 4.72 19.17
C THR A 495 -6.77 4.73 18.17
N MET A 496 -6.80 3.84 17.17
CA MET A 496 -5.77 3.77 16.14
C MET A 496 -5.76 5.01 15.25
N MET A 497 -6.92 5.49 14.78
CA MET A 497 -7.00 6.75 14.03
C MET A 497 -6.41 7.91 14.83
N ALA A 498 -6.72 8.01 16.12
CA ALA A 498 -6.16 9.04 16.99
C ALA A 498 -4.64 8.92 17.16
N GLN A 499 -4.09 7.71 17.33
CA GLN A 499 -2.64 7.49 17.44
C GLN A 499 -1.90 7.86 16.13
N TRP A 500 -2.40 7.40 14.99
CA TRP A 500 -1.79 7.68 13.68
C TRP A 500 -1.84 9.17 13.33
N THR A 501 -2.97 9.83 13.62
CA THR A 501 -3.15 11.25 13.33
C THR A 501 -2.43 12.15 14.34
N HIS A 502 -2.26 11.70 15.59
CA HIS A 502 -1.41 12.38 16.57
C HIS A 502 0.05 12.28 16.18
N PHE A 503 0.52 11.08 15.78
CA PHE A 503 1.85 10.90 15.22
C PHE A 503 2.06 11.81 14.00
N ALA A 504 1.09 11.90 13.08
CA ALA A 504 1.19 12.77 11.92
C ALA A 504 1.37 14.27 12.29
N ARG A 505 0.79 14.71 13.41
CA ARG A 505 0.91 16.08 13.96
C ARG A 505 2.26 16.34 14.62
N THR A 506 2.67 15.44 15.51
CA THR A 506 3.71 15.73 16.51
C THR A 506 4.99 14.93 16.26
N GLY A 507 4.89 13.77 15.62
CA GLY A 507 5.97 12.78 15.51
C GLY A 507 5.98 11.78 16.66
N ASP A 508 4.95 11.81 17.50
CA ASP A 508 4.77 10.95 18.67
C ASP A 508 3.31 10.45 18.69
N PRO A 509 3.01 9.15 18.76
CA PRO A 509 1.63 8.65 18.83
C PRO A 509 0.97 8.84 20.20
N ASN A 510 1.70 9.31 21.22
CA ASN A 510 1.21 9.46 22.59
C ASN A 510 0.42 10.74 22.81
N SER A 511 -0.76 10.64 23.44
CA SER A 511 -1.44 11.79 24.05
C SER A 511 -2.07 11.37 25.38
N LYS A 512 -2.48 12.33 26.23
CA LYS A 512 -3.07 12.03 27.55
C LYS A 512 -4.32 11.14 27.49
N ALA A 513 -5.02 11.13 26.36
CA ALA A 513 -6.25 10.36 26.16
C ALA A 513 -6.01 8.99 25.51
N LEU A 514 -4.75 8.68 25.13
CA LEU A 514 -4.41 7.46 24.41
C LEU A 514 -3.58 6.51 25.29
N PRO A 515 -3.68 5.19 25.06
CA PRO A 515 -2.78 4.24 25.68
C PRO A 515 -1.32 4.59 25.43
N PRO A 516 -0.44 4.47 26.44
CA PRO A 516 0.96 4.80 26.29
C PRO A 516 1.63 3.86 25.28
N TRP A 517 2.39 4.44 24.35
CA TRP A 517 3.15 3.75 23.33
C TRP A 517 4.65 4.05 23.55
N PRO A 518 5.43 3.08 24.04
CA PRO A 518 6.83 3.31 24.31
C PRO A 518 7.62 3.54 23.02
N GLN A 519 8.60 4.44 23.06
CA GLN A 519 9.55 4.60 21.97
C GLN A 519 10.43 3.35 21.85
N PHE A 520 10.67 2.90 20.62
CA PHE A 520 11.55 1.78 20.30
C PHE A 520 13.02 2.18 20.45
N ASN A 521 13.49 2.19 21.70
CA ASN A 521 14.87 2.50 22.07
C ASN A 521 15.71 1.21 22.24
N GLN A 522 16.83 1.28 22.98
CA GLN A 522 17.70 0.12 23.23
C GLN A 522 17.01 -1.00 24.04
N ALA A 523 15.94 -0.69 24.77
CA ALA A 523 15.12 -1.68 25.45
C ALA A 523 14.17 -2.43 24.49
N GLU A 524 14.00 -1.96 23.25
CA GLU A 524 13.17 -2.56 22.20
C GLU A 524 11.71 -2.78 22.63
N GLN A 525 11.16 -1.81 23.33
CA GLN A 525 9.74 -1.81 23.70
C GLN A 525 8.86 -1.49 22.49
N TYR A 526 7.70 -2.13 22.42
CA TYR A 526 6.72 -1.95 21.34
C TYR A 526 5.30 -2.02 21.89
N LEU A 527 4.31 -1.57 21.10
CA LEU A 527 2.89 -1.67 21.46
C LEU A 527 2.25 -2.91 20.83
N GLU A 528 1.67 -3.77 21.65
CA GLU A 528 0.76 -4.83 21.22
C GLU A 528 -0.63 -4.22 21.05
N ILE A 529 -1.06 -4.06 19.81
CA ILE A 529 -2.34 -3.43 19.48
C ILE A 529 -3.43 -4.50 19.43
N ASN A 530 -4.31 -4.43 20.42
CA ASN A 530 -5.58 -5.13 20.53
C ASN A 530 -6.54 -4.25 21.38
N PRO A 531 -7.81 -4.63 21.61
CA PRO A 531 -8.73 -3.80 22.39
C PRO A 531 -8.25 -3.41 23.80
N VAL A 532 -7.32 -4.18 24.39
CA VAL A 532 -6.65 -3.87 25.67
C VAL A 532 -5.13 -3.81 25.44
N PRO A 533 -4.62 -2.69 24.91
CA PRO A 533 -3.23 -2.60 24.44
C PRO A 533 -2.22 -2.76 25.57
N ARG A 534 -1.06 -3.36 25.25
CA ARG A 534 0.01 -3.64 26.20
C ARG A 534 1.37 -3.29 25.62
N ALA A 535 2.31 -2.90 26.47
CA ALA A 535 3.70 -2.76 26.06
C ALA A 535 4.39 -4.13 26.08
N GLY A 536 4.89 -4.57 24.93
CA GLY A 536 5.81 -5.68 24.81
C GLY A 536 7.27 -5.22 24.86
N GLN A 537 8.19 -6.16 24.96
CA GLN A 537 9.63 -5.88 24.93
C GLN A 537 10.35 -6.96 24.12
N LYS A 538 11.32 -6.56 23.28
CA LYS A 538 12.14 -7.46 22.44
C LYS A 538 11.30 -8.43 21.60
N PHE A 539 10.53 -7.87 20.66
CA PHE A 539 9.68 -8.61 19.74
C PHE A 539 10.45 -9.76 19.07
N ARG A 540 9.92 -10.99 19.19
CA ARG A 540 10.49 -12.23 18.65
C ARG A 540 12.00 -12.42 18.96
N GLU A 541 12.44 -12.09 20.19
CA GLU A 541 13.86 -12.08 20.59
C GLU A 541 14.67 -13.30 20.10
N ALA A 542 14.18 -14.52 20.33
CA ALA A 542 14.88 -15.75 19.95
C ALA A 542 15.08 -15.88 18.43
N TRP A 543 14.04 -15.59 17.64
CA TRP A 543 14.14 -15.62 16.17
C TRP A 543 15.00 -14.47 15.65
N MET A 544 14.87 -13.28 16.23
CA MET A 544 15.75 -12.16 15.89
C MET A 544 17.22 -12.53 16.12
N GLN A 545 17.56 -13.16 17.25
CA GLN A 545 18.91 -13.64 17.53
C GLN A 545 19.34 -14.73 16.54
N PHE A 546 18.46 -15.67 16.20
CA PHE A 546 18.75 -16.70 15.20
C PHE A 546 19.16 -16.07 13.86
N TRP A 547 18.37 -15.12 13.36
CA TRP A 547 18.60 -14.48 12.06
C TRP A 547 19.77 -13.49 12.05
N SER A 548 19.98 -12.72 13.12
CA SER A 548 21.03 -11.69 13.16
C SER A 548 22.40 -12.20 13.59
N GLU A 549 22.47 -13.31 14.35
CA GLU A 549 23.72 -13.79 14.95
C GLU A 549 23.99 -15.26 14.61
N THR A 550 23.07 -16.16 14.96
CA THR A 550 23.31 -17.60 14.87
C THR A 550 23.49 -18.07 13.42
N LEU A 551 22.60 -17.69 12.51
CA LEU A 551 22.65 -18.08 11.11
C LEU A 551 23.88 -17.49 10.40
N PRO A 552 24.19 -16.18 10.49
CA PRO A 552 25.44 -15.63 9.95
C PRO A 552 26.69 -16.33 10.47
N SER A 553 26.76 -16.64 11.77
CA SER A 553 27.88 -17.40 12.36
C SER A 553 27.99 -18.80 11.76
N LYS A 554 26.86 -19.53 11.63
CA LYS A 554 26.83 -20.85 10.97
C LYS A 554 27.29 -20.78 9.51
N ILE A 555 26.89 -19.75 8.76
CA ILE A 555 27.31 -19.53 7.36
C ILE A 555 28.81 -19.28 7.28
N GLN A 556 29.36 -18.42 8.16
CA GLN A 556 30.80 -18.17 8.22
C GLN A 556 31.59 -19.44 8.54
N GLN A 557 31.13 -20.24 9.50
CA GLN A 557 31.73 -21.54 9.83
C GLN A 557 31.64 -22.52 8.65
N TRP A 558 30.53 -22.54 7.92
CA TRP A 558 30.38 -23.34 6.71
C TRP A 558 31.40 -22.95 5.64
N HIS A 559 31.56 -21.65 5.34
CA HIS A 559 32.57 -21.19 4.40
C HIS A 559 33.99 -21.58 4.83
N GLN A 560 34.31 -21.50 6.13
CA GLN A 560 35.61 -21.92 6.63
C GLN A 560 35.84 -23.43 6.43
N LYS A 561 34.82 -24.26 6.69
CA LYS A 561 34.88 -25.71 6.43
C LYS A 561 35.06 -26.02 4.95
N GLN A 562 34.38 -25.30 4.06
CA GLN A 562 34.53 -25.48 2.61
C GLN A 562 35.93 -25.10 2.12
N LYS A 563 36.49 -23.98 2.61
CA LYS A 563 37.87 -23.59 2.32
C LYS A 563 38.88 -24.65 2.79
N ASN A 564 38.69 -25.18 3.99
CA ASN A 564 39.55 -26.23 4.53
C ASN A 564 39.44 -27.55 3.73
N ARG A 565 38.23 -27.94 3.32
CA ARG A 565 38.01 -29.13 2.48
C ARG A 565 38.68 -28.98 1.12
N LYS A 566 38.52 -27.84 0.45
CA LYS A 566 39.17 -27.56 -0.82
C LYS A 566 40.70 -27.56 -0.70
N ALA A 567 41.24 -26.98 0.38
CA ALA A 567 42.68 -27.02 0.64
C ALA A 567 43.21 -28.44 0.89
N GLN A 568 42.39 -29.32 1.48
CA GLN A 568 42.72 -30.75 1.64
C GLN A 568 42.60 -31.56 0.35
N GLU A 569 41.72 -31.17 -0.59
CA GLU A 569 41.58 -31.79 -1.90
C GLU A 569 42.67 -31.33 -2.89
N ASP A 570 43.20 -30.12 -2.71
CA ASP A 570 44.32 -29.56 -3.49
C ASP A 570 45.70 -30.08 -3.02
N LEU A 571 45.78 -30.67 -1.81
CA LEU A 571 46.95 -31.34 -1.22
C LEU A 571 47.00 -32.81 -1.62
#